data_AF-A0A834U194-F1
#
_entry.id   AF-A0A834U194-F1
#
_cell.length_a   1.000
_cell.length_b   1.000
_cell.length_c   1.000
_cell.angle_alpha   90.00
_cell.angle_beta   90.00
_cell.angle_gamma   90.00
#
_symmetry.space_group_name_H-M   'P 1'
#
loop_
_entity.id
_entity.type
_entity.pdbx_description
1 polymer ?
#
loop_
_entity_poly.entity_id
_entity_poly.type
_entity_poly.pdbx_seq_one_letter_code
_entity_poly.pdbx_strand_id
1 'polypeptide(L)'
;MSFHVIADMDTNEGQSLYPLHRCKTLHLVRHAQGIHNVEGEKNHDAYLSYDLFDAQLTSLGWKQVDNLRGHVQASGLSKRIELVIASPLLRTMQTAVGVFGGEANTDGSNTPPLMKENVGHSERAAISSINCPPFIAVELCREHLGVHPCDKRRSISEYRDMFPAIDFSLIESDEDVLWTPDIREKNEEVAARGLKFLKWLWTRKEKEIAIVTHSGFLFHTLSAFGNDCHPTVQSELCKHFANCELRSVVIIDRGLIGSDESTTNFPGKIPSGLDLPSDVADNKHQGNGPSQ
;
A
#
# COMPACT_ATOMS: atom_id res chain seq x y z
N MET A 1 27.44 -27.86 29.56
CA MET A 1 26.92 -26.77 30.41
C MET A 1 25.49 -26.52 29.98
N SER A 2 24.55 -26.71 30.90
CA SER A 2 23.11 -26.56 30.66
C SER A 2 22.75 -25.08 30.77
N PHE A 3 22.21 -24.48 29.71
CA PHE A 3 21.56 -23.18 29.83
C PHE A 3 20.11 -23.39 30.23
N HIS A 4 19.80 -23.01 31.46
CA HIS A 4 18.44 -22.96 31.99
C HIS A 4 17.64 -21.91 31.21
N VAL A 5 16.49 -22.34 30.69
CA VAL A 5 15.40 -21.44 30.30
C VAL A 5 14.79 -20.93 31.60
N ILE A 6 14.91 -19.62 31.84
CA ILE A 6 14.08 -18.93 32.83
C ILE A 6 12.96 -18.26 32.04
N ALA A 7 11.75 -18.69 32.31
CA ALA A 7 10.52 -18.09 31.83
C ALA A 7 10.11 -16.92 32.74
N ASP A 8 9.48 -15.94 32.10
CA ASP A 8 8.65 -14.83 32.59
C ASP A 8 9.21 -13.84 33.63
N MET A 9 9.44 -12.62 33.13
CA MET A 9 9.30 -11.27 33.70
C MET A 9 9.77 -10.33 32.57
N ASP A 10 9.08 -9.28 32.08
CA ASP A 10 8.25 -8.28 32.72
C ASP A 10 7.34 -7.59 31.67
N THR A 11 6.33 -6.88 32.16
CA THR A 11 5.50 -5.89 31.46
C THR A 11 6.21 -5.16 30.31
N ASN A 12 5.65 -5.28 29.11
CA ASN A 12 6.23 -4.88 27.83
C ASN A 12 6.27 -3.34 27.64
N GLU A 13 7.19 -2.65 28.31
CA GLU A 13 7.58 -1.24 28.04
C GLU A 13 8.62 -1.14 26.88
N GLY A 14 8.51 -2.01 25.87
CA GLY A 14 9.64 -2.42 25.03
C GLY A 14 9.94 -1.56 23.79
N GLN A 15 11.19 -1.10 23.66
CA GLN A 15 11.79 -0.75 22.36
C GLN A 15 12.14 -2.05 21.61
N SER A 16 11.87 -2.11 20.29
CA SER A 16 12.23 -3.24 19.43
C SER A 16 13.09 -2.77 18.26
N LEU A 17 14.12 -3.54 17.91
CA LEU A 17 15.02 -3.25 16.79
C LEU A 17 14.85 -4.27 15.68
N TYR A 18 14.65 -3.79 14.45
CA TYR A 18 14.53 -4.63 13.26
C TYR A 18 15.44 -4.11 12.14
N PRO A 19 16.05 -5.00 11.33
CA PRO A 19 16.80 -4.57 10.16
C PRO A 19 15.91 -3.82 9.16
N LEU A 20 16.40 -2.71 8.60
CA LEU A 20 15.61 -1.84 7.72
C LEU A 20 14.98 -2.58 6.52
N HIS A 21 15.70 -3.52 5.91
CA HIS A 21 15.21 -4.31 4.77
C HIS A 21 14.00 -5.21 5.12
N ARG A 22 13.76 -5.47 6.41
CA ARG A 22 12.59 -6.20 6.93
C ARG A 22 11.42 -5.32 7.31
N CYS A 23 11.48 -4.04 6.96
CA CYS A 23 10.42 -3.07 7.18
C CYS A 23 9.84 -2.62 5.84
N LYS A 24 8.54 -2.33 5.83
CA LYS A 24 7.88 -1.56 4.77
C LYS A 24 7.05 -0.45 5.40
N THR A 25 7.07 0.73 4.78
CA THR A 25 6.22 1.85 5.17
C THR A 25 4.95 1.82 4.33
N LEU A 26 3.80 1.84 5.00
CA LEU A 26 2.49 1.85 4.35
C LEU A 26 1.78 3.17 4.66
N HIS A 27 1.23 3.80 3.63
CA HIS A 27 0.36 4.97 3.76
C HIS A 27 -1.07 4.53 3.48
N LEU A 28 -1.82 4.28 4.55
CA LEU A 28 -3.18 3.77 4.50
C LEU A 28 -4.15 4.94 4.31
N VAL A 29 -4.99 4.86 3.29
CA VAL A 29 -5.95 5.90 2.93
C VAL A 29 -7.34 5.30 2.80
N ARG A 30 -8.31 5.81 3.54
CA ARG A 30 -9.73 5.55 3.23
C ARG A 30 -10.14 6.42 2.05
N HIS A 31 -10.91 5.87 1.11
CA HIS A 31 -11.47 6.67 0.01
C HIS A 31 -12.21 7.92 0.52
N ALA A 32 -12.20 8.96 -0.32
CA ALA A 32 -12.97 10.17 -0.06
C ALA A 32 -14.48 9.90 -0.10
N GLN A 33 -15.29 10.87 0.33
CA GLN A 33 -16.73 10.68 0.42
C GLN A 33 -17.33 10.30 -0.94
N GLY A 34 -17.99 9.14 -0.99
CA GLY A 34 -18.78 8.69 -2.13
C GLY A 34 -20.27 8.96 -1.94
N ILE A 35 -21.03 8.90 -3.04
CA ILE A 35 -22.49 9.06 -3.01
C ILE A 35 -23.13 8.06 -2.02
N HIS A 36 -22.64 6.82 -2.00
CA HIS A 36 -23.10 5.81 -1.04
C HIS A 36 -22.89 6.21 0.44
N ASN A 37 -21.85 6.97 0.78
CA ASN A 37 -21.67 7.43 2.17
C ASN A 37 -22.81 8.37 2.56
N VAL A 38 -23.13 9.33 1.69
CA VAL A 38 -24.19 10.32 1.93
C VAL A 38 -25.55 9.64 2.09
N GLU A 39 -25.87 8.67 1.24
CA GLU A 39 -27.16 7.98 1.32
C GLU A 39 -27.22 7.01 2.50
N GLY A 40 -26.14 6.27 2.76
CA GLY A 40 -26.05 5.35 3.90
C GLY A 40 -26.08 6.04 5.26
N GLU A 41 -25.53 7.26 5.38
CA GLU A 41 -25.62 8.08 6.61
C GLU A 41 -27.06 8.54 6.91
N LYS A 42 -27.87 8.75 5.87
CA LYS A 42 -29.30 9.08 6.04
C LYS A 42 -30.12 7.84 6.35
N ASN A 43 -29.86 6.75 5.64
CA ASN A 43 -30.56 5.48 5.79
C ASN A 43 -29.64 4.32 5.41
N HIS A 44 -29.32 3.47 6.39
CA HIS A 44 -28.45 2.32 6.17
C HIS A 44 -28.99 1.34 5.11
N ASP A 45 -30.30 1.21 4.98
CA ASP A 45 -30.92 0.33 3.96
C ASP A 45 -30.70 0.83 2.52
N ALA A 46 -30.27 2.08 2.35
CA ALA A 46 -29.92 2.61 1.03
C ALA A 46 -28.81 1.79 0.34
N TYR A 47 -27.94 1.12 1.13
CA TYR A 47 -26.91 0.24 0.60
C TYR A 47 -27.42 -0.95 -0.18
N LEU A 48 -28.70 -1.29 -0.09
CA LEU A 48 -29.33 -2.33 -0.91
C LEU A 48 -29.73 -1.82 -2.31
N SER A 49 -29.71 -0.51 -2.55
CA SER A 49 -30.09 0.06 -3.84
C SER A 49 -28.97 -0.10 -4.88
N TYR A 50 -29.36 -0.55 -6.07
CA TYR A 50 -28.48 -0.54 -7.25
C TYR A 50 -28.21 0.86 -7.79
N ASP A 51 -28.93 1.89 -7.35
CA ASP A 51 -28.58 3.29 -7.65
C ASP A 51 -27.21 3.68 -7.06
N LEU A 52 -26.75 2.95 -6.04
CA LEU A 52 -25.43 3.11 -5.44
C LEU A 52 -24.37 2.17 -6.01
N PHE A 53 -24.68 1.42 -7.08
CA PHE A 53 -23.74 0.48 -7.69
C PHE A 53 -22.41 1.15 -8.02
N ASP A 54 -21.33 0.60 -7.45
CA ASP A 54 -19.96 1.11 -7.59
C ASP A 54 -19.87 2.65 -7.50
N ALA A 55 -20.52 3.20 -6.47
CA ALA A 55 -20.74 4.63 -6.34
C ALA A 55 -19.44 5.46 -6.48
N GLN A 56 -19.53 6.51 -7.31
CA GLN A 56 -18.50 7.53 -7.49
C GLN A 56 -18.35 8.46 -6.27
N LEU A 57 -17.27 9.25 -6.29
CA LEU A 57 -17.05 10.34 -5.33
C LEU A 57 -18.08 11.47 -5.49
N THR A 58 -18.40 12.14 -4.39
CA THR A 58 -19.21 13.38 -4.39
C THR A 58 -18.34 14.59 -4.71
N SER A 59 -18.94 15.76 -4.95
CA SER A 59 -18.20 17.02 -5.05
C SER A 59 -17.43 17.34 -3.76
N LEU A 60 -17.96 16.95 -2.59
CA LEU A 60 -17.22 17.05 -1.32
C LEU A 60 -16.07 16.04 -1.26
N GLY A 61 -16.28 14.82 -1.74
CA GLY A 61 -15.22 13.82 -1.88
C GLY A 61 -14.05 14.33 -2.71
N TRP A 62 -14.30 14.98 -3.83
CA TRP A 62 -13.24 15.59 -4.63
C TRP A 62 -12.50 16.75 -3.93
N LYS A 63 -13.19 17.56 -3.12
CA LYS A 63 -12.52 18.56 -2.27
C LYS A 63 -11.61 17.90 -1.22
N GLN A 64 -12.03 16.78 -0.64
CA GLN A 64 -11.18 16.00 0.28
C GLN A 64 -9.94 15.45 -0.44
N VAL A 65 -10.11 14.95 -1.67
CA VAL A 65 -9.01 14.51 -2.53
C VAL A 65 -8.01 15.64 -2.79
N ASP A 66 -8.48 16.84 -3.13
CA ASP A 66 -7.59 17.99 -3.39
C ASP A 66 -6.80 18.39 -2.12
N ASN A 67 -7.46 18.38 -0.96
CA ASN A 67 -6.82 18.67 0.31
C ASN A 67 -5.73 17.64 0.64
N LEU A 68 -6.02 16.35 0.46
CA LEU A 68 -5.02 15.31 0.69
C LEU A 68 -3.89 15.39 -0.35
N ARG A 69 -4.19 15.66 -1.62
CA ARG A 69 -3.17 15.91 -2.66
C ARG A 69 -2.23 17.05 -2.24
N GLY A 70 -2.77 18.16 -1.76
CA GLY A 70 -1.98 19.29 -1.26
C GLY A 70 -1.06 18.87 -0.11
N HIS A 71 -1.57 18.09 0.84
CA HIS A 71 -0.79 17.57 1.96
C HIS A 71 0.36 16.64 1.52
N VAL A 72 0.10 15.67 0.62
CA VAL A 72 1.13 14.72 0.17
C VAL A 72 2.22 15.39 -0.66
N GLN A 73 1.89 16.45 -1.40
CA GLN A 73 2.88 17.27 -2.12
C GLN A 73 3.72 18.12 -1.17
N ALA A 74 3.07 18.84 -0.25
CA ALA A 74 3.74 19.73 0.70
C ALA A 74 4.68 18.98 1.66
N SER A 75 4.31 17.77 2.07
CA SER A 75 5.15 16.90 2.92
C SER A 75 6.28 16.20 2.17
N GLY A 76 6.30 16.24 0.83
CA GLY A 76 7.24 15.50 0.00
C GLY A 76 6.97 13.99 -0.07
N LEU A 77 5.86 13.52 0.50
CA LEU A 77 5.47 12.11 0.50
C LEU A 77 5.28 11.58 -0.93
N SER A 78 4.74 12.39 -1.84
CA SER A 78 4.57 12.04 -3.26
C SER A 78 5.85 11.58 -3.96
N LYS A 79 7.02 12.04 -3.49
CA LYS A 79 8.33 11.71 -4.07
C LYS A 79 8.93 10.41 -3.53
N ARG A 80 8.40 9.89 -2.43
CA ARG A 80 8.90 8.68 -1.76
C ARG A 80 8.10 7.43 -2.08
N ILE A 81 6.82 7.58 -2.39
CA ILE A 81 5.94 6.45 -2.70
C ILE A 81 6.46 5.76 -3.98
N GLU A 82 6.72 4.47 -3.87
CA GLU A 82 7.22 3.62 -4.95
C GLU A 82 6.07 2.90 -5.69
N LEU A 83 4.90 2.79 -5.05
CA LEU A 83 3.73 2.09 -5.57
C LEU A 83 2.44 2.63 -4.92
N VAL A 84 1.41 2.83 -5.75
CA VAL A 84 0.05 3.09 -5.28
C VAL A 84 -0.82 1.87 -5.56
N ILE A 85 -1.47 1.38 -4.51
CA ILE A 85 -2.42 0.27 -4.57
C ILE A 85 -3.81 0.82 -4.33
N ALA A 86 -4.76 0.46 -5.18
CA ALA A 86 -6.16 0.79 -5.00
C ALA A 86 -7.01 -0.48 -4.92
N SER A 87 -8.03 -0.46 -4.07
CA SER A 87 -9.16 -1.37 -4.24
C SER A 87 -9.83 -1.11 -5.60
N PRO A 88 -10.24 -2.14 -6.36
CA PRO A 88 -10.94 -1.98 -7.64
C PRO A 88 -12.42 -1.62 -7.44
N LEU A 89 -12.67 -0.44 -6.85
CA LEU A 89 -13.97 0.22 -6.77
C LEU A 89 -13.78 1.67 -7.22
N LEU A 90 -14.77 2.23 -7.89
CA LEU A 90 -14.65 3.53 -8.57
C LEU A 90 -14.18 4.64 -7.62
N ARG A 91 -14.81 4.72 -6.44
CA ARG A 91 -14.46 5.69 -5.38
C ARG A 91 -13.00 5.59 -4.91
N THR A 92 -12.43 4.39 -4.79
CA THR A 92 -11.05 4.20 -4.34
C THR A 92 -10.07 4.54 -5.45
N MET A 93 -10.36 4.17 -6.70
CA MET A 93 -9.52 4.54 -7.83
C MET A 93 -9.55 6.04 -8.11
N GLN A 94 -10.72 6.69 -8.07
CA GLN A 94 -10.85 8.15 -8.16
C GLN A 94 -10.07 8.87 -7.04
N THR A 95 -10.14 8.36 -5.81
CA THR A 95 -9.33 8.89 -4.70
C THR A 95 -7.85 8.71 -4.97
N ALA A 96 -7.41 7.51 -5.37
CA ALA A 96 -6.01 7.19 -5.59
C ALA A 96 -5.38 8.05 -6.69
N VAL A 97 -5.99 8.10 -7.87
CA VAL A 97 -5.47 8.88 -9.00
C VAL A 97 -5.56 10.38 -8.71
N GLY A 98 -6.59 10.84 -8.01
CA GLY A 98 -6.73 12.23 -7.59
C GLY A 98 -5.62 12.68 -6.66
N VAL A 99 -5.28 11.86 -5.65
CA VAL A 99 -4.28 12.20 -4.63
C VAL A 99 -2.86 12.02 -5.15
N PHE A 100 -2.58 10.89 -5.81
CA PHE A 100 -1.21 10.46 -6.13
C PHE A 100 -0.87 10.51 -7.62
N GLY A 101 -1.83 10.86 -8.49
CA GLY A 101 -1.60 10.93 -9.93
C GLY A 101 -0.73 12.12 -10.34
N GLY A 102 -0.21 12.04 -11.57
CA GLY A 102 0.74 13.00 -12.14
C GLY A 102 0.19 14.42 -12.31
N GLU A 103 1.08 15.36 -12.62
CA GLU A 103 0.71 16.72 -12.97
C GLU A 103 0.11 16.79 -14.38
N ALA A 104 -0.76 17.77 -14.62
CA ALA A 104 -1.33 18.00 -15.95
C ALA A 104 -0.21 18.21 -16.96
N ASN A 105 -0.23 17.44 -18.04
CA ASN A 105 0.82 17.45 -19.04
C ASN A 105 0.71 18.71 -19.91
N THR A 106 1.78 19.50 -20.03
CA THR A 106 1.81 20.66 -20.95
C THR A 106 2.17 20.25 -22.38
N ASP A 107 2.77 19.07 -22.56
CA ASP A 107 3.45 18.70 -23.81
C ASP A 107 2.89 17.36 -24.29
N GLY A 108 2.29 17.32 -25.49
CA GLY A 108 1.49 16.22 -26.07
C GLY A 108 2.10 14.82 -26.09
N SER A 109 2.37 14.25 -24.92
CA SER A 109 2.82 12.88 -24.71
C SER A 109 1.68 11.92 -25.02
N ASN A 110 1.99 10.87 -25.79
CA ASN A 110 1.06 9.79 -26.11
C ASN A 110 0.87 8.78 -24.95
N THR A 111 1.33 9.09 -23.73
CA THR A 111 1.15 8.20 -22.58
C THR A 111 -0.33 8.16 -22.18
N PRO A 112 -0.93 6.97 -21.99
CA PRO A 112 -2.30 6.88 -21.49
C PRO A 112 -2.45 7.57 -20.13
N PRO A 113 -3.54 8.32 -19.89
CA PRO A 113 -3.78 8.97 -18.62
C PRO A 113 -4.04 7.94 -17.51
N LEU A 114 -3.80 8.32 -16.26
CA LEU A 114 -4.24 7.54 -15.10
C LEU A 114 -5.76 7.50 -14.97
N MET A 115 -6.43 8.61 -15.31
CA MET A 115 -7.88 8.71 -15.34
C MET A 115 -8.28 9.61 -16.51
N LYS A 116 -9.25 9.17 -17.32
CA LYS A 116 -9.84 10.02 -18.36
C LYS A 116 -10.63 11.18 -17.75
N GLU A 117 -10.91 12.19 -18.57
CA GLU A 117 -11.75 13.30 -18.15
C GLU A 117 -13.18 12.84 -17.80
N ASN A 118 -13.81 13.55 -16.87
CA ASN A 118 -15.20 13.37 -16.47
C ASN A 118 -15.61 11.94 -16.03
N VAL A 119 -14.64 11.10 -15.64
CA VAL A 119 -14.92 9.77 -15.06
C VAL A 119 -15.82 9.93 -13.83
N GLY A 120 -16.95 9.22 -13.84
CA GLY A 120 -17.98 9.32 -12.79
C GLY A 120 -18.59 10.72 -12.69
N HIS A 121 -18.89 11.36 -13.82
CA HIS A 121 -19.51 12.70 -13.89
C HIS A 121 -18.84 13.73 -12.97
N SER A 122 -17.50 13.67 -12.89
CA SER A 122 -16.72 14.44 -11.93
C SER A 122 -16.44 15.87 -12.38
N GLU A 123 -16.71 16.19 -13.64
CA GLU A 123 -16.35 17.48 -14.29
C GLU A 123 -14.84 17.78 -14.22
N ARG A 124 -14.03 16.75 -13.97
CA ARG A 124 -12.56 16.87 -13.88
C ARG A 124 -11.90 16.65 -15.22
N ALA A 125 -10.82 17.38 -15.45
CA ALA A 125 -9.88 17.07 -16.51
C ALA A 125 -9.25 15.68 -16.29
N ALA A 126 -8.70 15.11 -17.35
CA ALA A 126 -7.91 13.89 -17.26
C ALA A 126 -6.74 14.05 -16.29
N ILE A 127 -6.41 12.98 -15.57
CA ILE A 127 -5.27 12.92 -14.65
C ILE A 127 -4.13 12.18 -15.34
N SER A 128 -2.97 12.83 -15.40
CA SER A 128 -1.77 12.31 -16.05
C SER A 128 -1.15 11.14 -15.29
N SER A 129 -0.51 10.24 -16.02
CA SER A 129 0.35 9.18 -15.46
C SER A 129 1.85 9.56 -15.44
N ILE A 130 2.18 10.81 -15.80
CA ILE A 130 3.57 11.30 -15.85
C ILE A 130 4.03 11.75 -14.47
N ASN A 131 5.27 11.42 -14.11
CA ASN A 131 5.89 11.80 -12.83
C ASN A 131 5.12 11.32 -11.59
N CYS A 132 4.42 10.20 -11.68
CA CYS A 132 3.81 9.51 -10.54
C CYS A 132 4.30 8.06 -10.45
N PRO A 133 4.21 7.42 -9.28
CA PRO A 133 4.49 5.98 -9.15
C PRO A 133 3.54 5.12 -10.00
N PRO A 134 3.86 3.83 -10.22
CA PRO A 134 2.92 2.89 -10.80
C PRO A 134 1.68 2.69 -9.91
N PHE A 135 0.54 2.40 -10.55
CA PHE A 135 -0.73 2.12 -9.90
C PHE A 135 -1.18 0.70 -10.20
N ILE A 136 -1.61 -0.03 -9.17
CA ILE A 136 -2.13 -1.39 -9.32
C ILE A 136 -3.47 -1.52 -8.59
N ALA A 137 -4.40 -2.27 -9.18
CA ALA A 137 -5.68 -2.60 -8.57
C ALA A 137 -5.64 -4.00 -7.94
N VAL A 138 -6.09 -4.13 -6.69
CA VAL A 138 -5.98 -5.39 -5.92
C VAL A 138 -7.29 -5.73 -5.22
N GLU A 139 -7.88 -6.87 -5.58
CA GLU A 139 -9.16 -7.37 -5.00
C GLU A 139 -9.10 -7.57 -3.48
N LEU A 140 -7.93 -7.97 -2.94
CA LEU A 140 -7.80 -8.30 -1.52
C LEU A 140 -8.09 -7.12 -0.59
N CYS A 141 -7.95 -5.86 -1.05
CA CYS A 141 -8.19 -4.67 -0.22
C CYS A 141 -9.54 -3.98 -0.46
N ARG A 142 -10.55 -4.71 -0.97
CA ARG A 142 -11.93 -4.21 -1.09
C ARG A 142 -12.63 -4.08 0.26
N GLU A 143 -13.71 -3.30 0.28
CA GLU A 143 -14.70 -3.31 1.37
C GLU A 143 -15.31 -4.73 1.51
N HIS A 144 -16.18 -4.92 2.49
CA HIS A 144 -16.96 -6.14 2.64
C HIS A 144 -17.63 -6.55 1.32
N LEU A 145 -17.51 -7.83 0.97
CA LEU A 145 -18.10 -8.38 -0.24
C LEU A 145 -19.55 -8.80 -0.03
N GLY A 146 -20.34 -8.69 -1.11
CA GLY A 146 -21.70 -9.19 -1.21
C GLY A 146 -22.80 -8.28 -0.65
N VAL A 147 -24.05 -8.59 -1.01
CA VAL A 147 -25.32 -7.93 -0.65
C VAL A 147 -25.43 -6.47 -1.07
N HIS A 148 -24.51 -5.58 -0.68
CA HIS A 148 -24.58 -4.16 -1.00
C HIS A 148 -24.03 -3.89 -2.40
N PRO A 149 -24.83 -3.39 -3.37
CA PRO A 149 -24.35 -3.13 -4.73
C PRO A 149 -23.25 -2.06 -4.79
N CYS A 150 -23.16 -1.15 -3.83
CA CYS A 150 -22.06 -0.19 -3.76
C CYS A 150 -20.69 -0.85 -3.57
N ASP A 151 -20.66 -2.08 -3.05
CA ASP A 151 -19.44 -2.86 -2.87
C ASP A 151 -19.21 -3.86 -4.00
N LYS A 152 -20.08 -3.90 -5.02
CA LYS A 152 -19.88 -4.64 -6.26
C LYS A 152 -19.09 -3.75 -7.23
N ARG A 153 -18.05 -4.30 -7.87
CA ARG A 153 -17.27 -3.56 -8.86
C ARG A 153 -17.86 -3.69 -10.27
N ARG A 154 -17.47 -2.77 -11.14
CA ARG A 154 -17.70 -2.86 -12.59
C ARG A 154 -16.79 -3.88 -13.25
N SER A 155 -17.00 -4.11 -14.54
CA SER A 155 -16.08 -4.92 -15.33
C SER A 155 -14.68 -4.29 -15.37
N ILE A 156 -13.64 -5.12 -15.50
CA ILE A 156 -12.28 -4.60 -15.69
C ILE A 156 -12.16 -3.90 -17.04
N SER A 157 -12.90 -4.32 -18.06
CA SER A 157 -13.03 -3.64 -19.35
C SER A 157 -13.51 -2.20 -19.21
N GLU A 158 -14.56 -1.94 -18.42
CA GLU A 158 -15.00 -0.57 -18.09
C GLU A 158 -13.93 0.20 -17.33
N TYR A 159 -13.26 -0.44 -16.36
CA TYR A 159 -12.19 0.24 -15.60
C TYR A 159 -10.96 0.56 -16.44
N ARG A 160 -10.54 -0.29 -17.38
CA ARG A 160 -9.44 0.02 -18.31
C ARG A 160 -9.79 1.19 -19.22
N ASP A 161 -11.06 1.35 -19.58
CA ASP A 161 -11.49 2.53 -20.32
C ASP A 161 -11.38 3.80 -19.47
N MET A 162 -11.86 3.77 -18.22
CA MET A 162 -11.82 4.94 -17.32
C MET A 162 -10.42 5.27 -16.78
N PHE A 163 -9.61 4.24 -16.50
CA PHE A 163 -8.30 4.32 -15.87
C PHE A 163 -7.20 3.58 -16.67
N PRO A 164 -6.84 4.05 -17.87
CA PRO A 164 -5.97 3.31 -18.79
C PRO A 164 -4.59 2.92 -18.24
N ALA A 165 -4.03 3.71 -17.32
CA ALA A 165 -2.70 3.47 -16.76
C ALA A 165 -2.69 2.77 -15.39
N ILE A 166 -3.85 2.33 -14.86
CA ILE A 166 -3.88 1.43 -13.70
C ILE A 166 -3.67 -0.01 -14.19
N ASP A 167 -2.78 -0.74 -13.53
CA ASP A 167 -2.56 -2.16 -13.80
C ASP A 167 -3.62 -3.02 -13.10
N PHE A 168 -4.40 -3.75 -13.91
CA PHE A 168 -5.41 -4.70 -13.47
C PHE A 168 -4.99 -6.16 -13.70
N SER A 169 -3.72 -6.44 -14.01
CA SER A 169 -3.21 -7.78 -14.37
C SER A 169 -3.37 -8.83 -13.27
N LEU A 170 -3.52 -8.41 -12.01
CA LEU A 170 -3.75 -9.29 -10.86
C LEU A 170 -5.22 -9.72 -10.71
N ILE A 171 -6.14 -9.19 -11.51
CA ILE A 171 -7.56 -9.52 -11.47
C ILE A 171 -7.87 -10.53 -12.57
N GLU A 172 -8.25 -11.74 -12.17
CA GLU A 172 -8.39 -12.89 -13.06
C GLU A 172 -9.66 -12.83 -13.94
N SER A 173 -10.75 -12.27 -13.42
CA SER A 173 -12.06 -12.23 -14.09
C SER A 173 -12.45 -10.80 -14.46
N ASP A 174 -12.97 -10.61 -15.68
CA ASP A 174 -13.51 -9.32 -16.10
C ASP A 174 -14.72 -8.92 -15.25
N GLU A 175 -15.63 -9.85 -15.03
CA GLU A 175 -16.79 -9.68 -14.14
C GLU A 175 -16.42 -9.86 -12.67
N ASP A 176 -17.22 -9.24 -11.78
CA ASP A 176 -17.07 -9.36 -10.33
C ASP A 176 -17.62 -10.69 -9.81
N VAL A 177 -16.78 -11.73 -9.83
CA VAL A 177 -17.11 -13.07 -9.33
C VAL A 177 -17.00 -13.22 -7.80
N LEU A 178 -16.42 -12.23 -7.12
CA LEU A 178 -16.21 -12.27 -5.67
C LEU A 178 -17.40 -11.71 -4.89
N TRP A 179 -18.16 -10.80 -5.49
CA TRP A 179 -19.39 -10.27 -4.89
C TRP A 179 -20.57 -11.20 -5.17
N THR A 180 -21.38 -11.50 -4.15
CA THR A 180 -22.61 -12.29 -4.29
C THR A 180 -23.82 -11.52 -3.74
N PRO A 181 -25.02 -11.65 -4.32
CA PRO A 181 -26.18 -10.86 -3.89
C PRO A 181 -26.75 -11.31 -2.54
N ASP A 182 -26.54 -12.58 -2.15
CA ASP A 182 -27.26 -13.19 -1.03
C ASP A 182 -26.46 -13.28 0.27
N ILE A 183 -25.12 -13.23 0.19
CA ILE A 183 -24.24 -13.48 1.33
C ILE A 183 -23.29 -12.30 1.50
N ARG A 184 -23.42 -11.60 2.63
CA ARG A 184 -22.48 -10.57 3.07
C ARG A 184 -21.29 -11.25 3.74
N GLU A 185 -20.09 -10.87 3.35
CA GLU A 185 -18.84 -11.28 4.00
C GLU A 185 -18.85 -10.90 5.48
N LYS A 186 -18.41 -11.81 6.34
CA LYS A 186 -18.33 -11.59 7.79
C LYS A 186 -17.09 -10.76 8.14
N ASN A 187 -17.15 -10.07 9.28
CA ASN A 187 -16.04 -9.28 9.78
C ASN A 187 -14.74 -10.10 9.94
N GLU A 188 -14.84 -11.36 10.38
CA GLU A 188 -13.70 -12.26 10.51
C GLU A 188 -13.10 -12.68 9.16
N GLU A 189 -13.93 -12.77 8.13
CA GLU A 189 -13.52 -13.07 6.76
C GLU A 189 -12.79 -11.85 6.15
N VAL A 190 -13.30 -10.64 6.38
CA VAL A 190 -12.60 -9.39 6.02
C VAL A 190 -11.24 -9.31 6.72
N ALA A 191 -11.17 -9.59 8.02
CA ALA A 191 -9.92 -9.62 8.76
C ALA A 191 -8.93 -10.64 8.18
N ALA A 192 -9.38 -11.88 7.90
CA ALA A 192 -8.55 -12.92 7.29
C ALA A 192 -8.04 -12.51 5.90
N ARG A 193 -8.90 -11.89 5.08
CA ARG A 193 -8.53 -11.34 3.77
C ARG A 193 -7.53 -10.18 3.89
N GLY A 194 -7.68 -9.33 4.90
CA GLY A 194 -6.72 -8.29 5.28
C GLY A 194 -5.34 -8.84 5.63
N LEU A 195 -5.27 -9.89 6.45
CA LEU A 195 -3.99 -10.55 6.77
C LEU A 195 -3.35 -11.21 5.54
N LYS A 196 -4.17 -11.77 4.62
CA LYS A 196 -3.68 -12.27 3.32
C LYS A 196 -3.10 -11.14 2.46
N PHE A 197 -3.75 -9.97 2.44
CA PHE A 197 -3.24 -8.78 1.77
C PHE A 197 -1.89 -8.32 2.36
N LEU A 198 -1.77 -8.22 3.68
CA LEU A 198 -0.52 -7.85 4.35
C LEU A 198 0.62 -8.84 4.06
N LYS A 199 0.32 -10.14 4.00
CA LYS A 199 1.30 -11.17 3.57
C LYS A 199 1.71 -10.98 2.11
N TRP A 200 0.76 -10.70 1.22
CA TRP A 200 1.05 -10.45 -0.18
C TRP A 200 1.91 -9.19 -0.40
N LEU A 201 1.77 -8.14 0.44
CA LEU A 201 2.68 -6.97 0.38
C LEU A 201 4.15 -7.36 0.56
N TRP A 202 4.48 -8.44 1.29
CA TRP A 202 5.86 -8.91 1.43
C TRP A 202 6.43 -9.57 0.18
N THR A 203 5.60 -9.96 -0.78
CA THR A 203 6.07 -10.46 -2.08
C THR A 203 6.39 -9.32 -3.05
N ARG A 204 6.12 -8.07 -2.65
CA ARG A 204 6.42 -6.87 -3.43
C ARG A 204 7.81 -6.36 -3.11
N LYS A 205 8.53 -5.86 -4.12
CA LYS A 205 9.87 -5.26 -3.94
C LYS A 205 9.79 -3.86 -3.31
N GLU A 206 8.67 -3.18 -3.51
CA GLU A 206 8.47 -1.79 -3.13
C GLU A 206 8.47 -1.63 -1.59
N LYS A 207 9.16 -0.63 -1.07
CA LYS A 207 9.36 -0.41 0.37
C LYS A 207 8.44 0.63 0.97
N GLU A 208 7.99 1.61 0.17
CA GLU A 208 7.07 2.65 0.60
C GLU A 208 5.85 2.70 -0.33
N ILE A 209 4.69 2.32 0.22
CA ILE A 209 3.51 1.97 -0.57
C ILE A 209 2.30 2.77 -0.06
N ALA A 210 1.59 3.45 -0.96
CA ALA A 210 0.29 4.03 -0.64
C ALA A 210 -0.83 3.04 -0.96
N ILE A 211 -1.80 2.91 -0.06
CA ILE A 211 -2.91 1.95 -0.17
C ILE A 211 -4.22 2.70 0.02
N VAL A 212 -5.02 2.78 -1.04
CA VAL A 212 -6.33 3.45 -1.03
C VAL A 212 -7.45 2.41 -1.02
N THR A 213 -8.16 2.36 0.10
CA THR A 213 -9.10 1.29 0.46
C THR A 213 -10.29 1.87 1.26
N HIS A 214 -10.92 1.08 2.14
CA HIS A 214 -12.21 1.36 2.76
C HIS A 214 -12.16 1.26 4.28
N SER A 215 -13.18 1.81 4.93
CA SER A 215 -13.23 1.89 6.40
C SER A 215 -13.32 0.51 7.05
N GLY A 216 -14.22 -0.36 6.57
CA GLY A 216 -14.43 -1.68 7.16
C GLY A 216 -13.19 -2.55 6.97
N PHE A 217 -12.63 -2.56 5.76
CA PHE A 217 -11.37 -3.27 5.48
C PHE A 217 -10.24 -2.85 6.42
N LEU A 218 -9.97 -1.54 6.56
CA LEU A 218 -8.92 -1.04 7.44
C LEU A 218 -9.18 -1.40 8.89
N PHE A 219 -10.40 -1.18 9.38
CA PHE A 219 -10.77 -1.44 10.77
C PHE A 219 -10.56 -2.92 11.14
N HIS A 220 -11.12 -3.85 10.37
CA HIS A 220 -11.02 -5.28 10.68
C HIS A 220 -9.62 -5.83 10.48
N THR A 221 -8.89 -5.36 9.46
CA THR A 221 -7.50 -5.76 9.23
C THR A 221 -6.59 -5.33 10.37
N LEU A 222 -6.66 -4.05 10.76
CA LEU A 222 -5.83 -3.50 11.83
C LEU A 222 -6.27 -4.00 13.21
N SER A 223 -7.54 -4.34 13.42
CA SER A 223 -7.98 -4.98 14.67
C SER A 223 -7.44 -6.41 14.82
N ALA A 224 -7.24 -7.11 13.70
CA ALA A 224 -6.64 -8.44 13.70
C ALA A 224 -5.10 -8.42 13.66
N PHE A 225 -4.50 -7.26 13.36
CA PHE A 225 -3.07 -7.08 13.17
C PHE A 225 -2.52 -5.98 14.10
N GLY A 226 -1.69 -6.33 15.08
CA GLY A 226 -1.16 -5.37 16.05
C GLY A 226 -1.51 -5.67 17.51
N ASN A 227 -1.92 -6.90 17.82
CA ASN A 227 -2.17 -7.35 19.19
C ASN A 227 -0.91 -7.41 20.07
N ASP A 228 0.24 -7.08 19.50
CA ASP A 228 1.56 -7.10 20.10
C ASP A 228 2.08 -5.70 20.52
N CYS A 229 1.20 -4.69 20.53
CA CYS A 229 1.51 -3.34 21.00
C CYS A 229 0.67 -2.93 22.21
N HIS A 230 1.06 -1.82 22.86
CA HIS A 230 0.34 -1.30 24.01
C HIS A 230 -1.13 -0.99 23.65
N PRO A 231 -2.12 -1.26 24.54
CA PRO A 231 -3.55 -1.09 24.23
C PRO A 231 -3.93 0.29 23.66
N THR A 232 -3.27 1.37 24.10
CA THR A 232 -3.48 2.72 23.56
C THR A 232 -3.06 2.84 22.09
N VAL A 233 -1.92 2.24 21.72
CA VAL A 233 -1.43 2.22 20.32
C VAL A 233 -2.37 1.37 19.46
N GLN A 234 -2.81 0.23 20.00
CA GLN A 234 -3.80 -0.61 19.32
C GLN A 234 -5.11 0.16 19.07
N SER A 235 -5.61 0.89 20.09
CA SER A 235 -6.81 1.72 19.98
C SER A 235 -6.67 2.83 18.94
N GLU A 236 -5.50 3.47 18.86
CA GLU A 236 -5.20 4.47 17.83
C GLU A 236 -5.23 3.87 16.42
N LEU A 237 -4.57 2.72 16.21
CA LEU A 237 -4.53 2.03 14.93
C LEU A 237 -5.92 1.56 14.49
N CYS A 238 -6.71 1.04 15.43
CA CYS A 238 -8.04 0.47 15.16
C CYS A 238 -9.14 1.53 15.04
N LYS A 239 -8.86 2.81 15.25
CA LYS A 239 -9.88 3.85 15.08
C LYS A 239 -10.36 3.90 13.62
N HIS A 240 -11.66 3.92 13.40
CA HIS A 240 -12.22 4.12 12.06
C HIS A 240 -11.62 5.36 11.37
N PHE A 241 -11.29 5.21 10.10
CA PHE A 241 -10.74 6.28 9.29
C PHE A 241 -11.88 7.19 8.84
N ALA A 242 -11.69 8.51 8.92
CA ALA A 242 -12.53 9.48 8.23
C ALA A 242 -12.31 9.38 6.70
N ASN A 243 -13.27 9.87 5.92
CA ASN A 243 -13.13 9.89 4.46
C ASN A 243 -11.90 10.70 4.05
N CYS A 244 -11.08 10.14 3.16
CA CYS A 244 -9.81 10.72 2.71
C CYS A 244 -8.78 10.96 3.83
N GLU A 245 -8.90 10.24 4.96
CA GLU A 245 -7.86 10.25 5.99
C GLU A 245 -6.69 9.37 5.57
N LEU A 246 -5.46 9.87 5.78
CA LEU A 246 -4.21 9.14 5.60
C LEU A 246 -3.57 8.87 6.96
N ARG A 247 -3.19 7.61 7.23
CA ARG A 247 -2.31 7.24 8.34
C ARG A 247 -1.14 6.43 7.83
N SER A 248 0.05 6.76 8.31
CA SER A 248 1.28 6.05 7.93
C SER A 248 1.66 5.06 9.02
N VAL A 249 1.99 3.83 8.63
CA VAL A 249 2.40 2.76 9.55
C VAL A 249 3.61 2.02 9.00
N VAL A 250 4.34 1.31 9.86
CA VAL A 250 5.40 0.40 9.46
C VAL A 250 4.97 -1.03 9.74
N ILE A 251 5.08 -1.90 8.74
CA ILE A 251 4.94 -3.34 8.92
C ILE A 251 6.32 -3.99 8.92
N ILE A 252 6.44 -5.08 9.68
CA ILE A 252 7.71 -5.74 9.94
C ILE A 252 7.60 -7.23 9.64
N ASP A 253 8.55 -7.75 8.88
CA ASP A 253 8.64 -9.18 8.61
C ASP A 253 9.41 -9.91 9.73
N ARG A 254 8.63 -10.49 10.65
CA ARG A 254 9.16 -11.38 11.71
C ARG A 254 9.32 -12.83 11.26
N GLY A 255 8.72 -13.21 10.14
CA GLY A 255 8.54 -14.61 9.74
C GLY A 255 9.45 -15.07 8.59
N LEU A 256 10.38 -14.23 8.12
CA LEU A 256 11.17 -14.50 6.90
C LEU A 256 10.29 -14.68 5.67
N ILE A 257 9.18 -13.94 5.59
CA ILE A 257 8.28 -13.94 4.44
C ILE A 257 8.96 -13.25 3.25
N GLY A 258 9.70 -12.17 3.50
CA GLY A 258 10.53 -11.47 2.52
C GLY A 258 11.90 -12.12 2.38
N SER A 259 12.44 -12.06 1.15
CA SER A 259 13.78 -12.60 0.82
C SER A 259 14.82 -11.52 0.49
N ASP A 260 14.46 -10.24 0.64
CA ASP A 260 15.32 -9.13 0.24
C ASP A 260 16.57 -9.03 1.12
N GLU A 261 17.75 -9.02 0.49
CA GLU A 261 19.00 -8.67 1.15
C GLU A 261 19.05 -7.17 1.49
N SER A 262 19.88 -6.81 2.46
CA SER A 262 20.05 -5.39 2.81
C SER A 262 20.81 -4.64 1.72
N THR A 263 20.22 -3.60 1.17
CA THR A 263 20.86 -2.70 0.19
C THR A 263 21.72 -1.61 0.86
N THR A 264 21.51 -1.35 2.15
CA THR A 264 22.20 -0.29 2.90
C THR A 264 23.28 -0.82 3.84
N ASN A 265 23.28 -2.11 4.17
CA ASN A 265 24.32 -2.67 5.03
C ASN A 265 25.62 -2.77 4.24
N PHE A 266 26.65 -2.06 4.70
CA PHE A 266 27.98 -2.13 4.11
C PHE A 266 28.91 -2.93 5.05
N PRO A 267 29.42 -4.10 4.63
CA PRO A 267 30.18 -4.99 5.51
C PRO A 267 31.64 -4.53 5.75
N GLY A 268 32.05 -3.38 5.19
CA GLY A 268 33.37 -2.79 5.45
C GLY A 268 34.58 -3.57 4.90
N LYS A 269 34.39 -4.47 3.92
CA LYS A 269 35.48 -5.36 3.47
C LYS A 269 36.50 -4.66 2.55
N ILE A 270 37.77 -4.84 2.88
CA ILE A 270 38.89 -4.96 1.92
C ILE A 270 39.04 -6.48 1.61
N PRO A 271 39.31 -6.91 0.37
CA PRO A 271 39.32 -8.33 -0.02
C PRO A 271 40.23 -9.21 0.85
N SER A 272 39.93 -10.51 0.92
CA SER A 272 40.81 -11.48 1.56
C SER A 272 42.12 -11.62 0.78
N GLY A 273 43.17 -11.00 1.31
CA GLY A 273 44.58 -11.11 0.95
C GLY A 273 45.41 -10.64 2.15
N LEU A 274 46.69 -11.01 2.23
CA LEU A 274 47.57 -10.49 3.28
C LEU A 274 47.70 -8.97 3.10
N ASP A 275 47.30 -8.19 4.11
CA ASP A 275 47.68 -6.77 4.26
C ASP A 275 49.19 -6.71 4.52
N LEU A 276 49.98 -6.87 3.46
CA LEU A 276 51.43 -6.63 3.50
C LEU A 276 51.66 -5.13 3.33
N PRO A 277 52.41 -4.49 4.24
CA PRO A 277 52.90 -3.14 4.00
C PRO A 277 53.67 -3.09 2.68
N SER A 278 53.48 -2.01 1.91
CA SER A 278 54.17 -1.72 0.63
C SER A 278 55.69 -1.92 0.70
N ASP A 279 56.27 -1.84 1.89
CA ASP A 279 57.72 -1.91 2.12
C ASP A 279 58.26 -3.35 2.20
N VAL A 280 57.40 -4.37 2.15
CA VAL A 280 57.81 -5.79 2.22
C VAL A 280 57.78 -6.48 0.83
N ALA A 281 57.20 -5.82 -0.18
CA ALA A 281 57.13 -6.37 -1.55
C ALA A 281 58.46 -6.27 -2.32
N ASP A 282 59.37 -5.37 -1.94
CA ASP A 282 60.60 -5.12 -2.70
C ASP A 282 61.87 -5.85 -2.21
N ASN A 283 61.79 -6.67 -1.16
CA ASN A 283 62.96 -7.36 -0.60
C ASN A 283 62.98 -8.88 -0.85
N LYS A 284 62.55 -9.34 -2.03
CA LYS A 284 62.80 -10.71 -2.49
C LYS A 284 63.32 -10.81 -3.91
N HIS A 285 64.20 -9.91 -4.34
CA HIS A 285 65.08 -10.16 -5.49
C HIS A 285 66.47 -9.54 -5.33
N GLN A 286 67.16 -9.82 -4.22
CA GLN A 286 68.63 -9.74 -4.20
C GLN A 286 69.22 -10.87 -3.36
N GLY A 287 70.11 -11.64 -3.97
CA GLY A 287 71.07 -12.48 -3.26
C GLY A 287 70.80 -13.98 -3.28
N ASN A 288 71.10 -14.63 -4.40
CA ASN A 288 71.98 -15.79 -4.38
C ASN A 288 72.74 -15.86 -5.71
N GLY A 289 73.94 -15.27 -5.69
CA GLY A 289 74.91 -15.38 -6.77
C GLY A 289 75.59 -16.76 -6.82
N PRO A 290 76.35 -17.05 -7.89
CA PRO A 290 77.01 -18.34 -8.11
C PRO A 290 78.42 -18.40 -7.48
N SER A 291 79.02 -19.60 -7.52
CA SER A 291 80.42 -20.05 -7.22
C SER A 291 80.52 -20.84 -5.90
N GLN A 292 81.04 -22.06 -5.81
CA GLN A 292 82.06 -22.77 -6.62
C GLN A 292 81.63 -24.20 -6.96
#